data_AF-A0A353BEW1-F1
#
_entry.id   AF-A0A353BEW1-F1
#
_cell.length_a   1.000
_cell.length_b   1.000
_cell.length_c   1.000
_cell.angle_alpha   90.00
_cell.angle_beta   90.00
_cell.angle_gamma   90.00
#
_symmetry.space_group_name_H-M   'P 1'
#
loop_
_entity.id
_entity.type
_entity.pdbx_description
1 polymer ?
#
loop_
_entity_poly.entity_id
_entity_poly.type
_entity_poly.pdbx_seq_one_letter_code
_entity_poly.pdbx_strand_id
1 'polypeptide(L)'
;MAPVMKRHSKFILLLAALAAIALAIDSWNVTRKEKLLSNAVSQIGGRNGSIPLWPLATEYRITLTSLPAPDQLDQLRIANKLRGWVGIAFENCELDVDDVDRLRANLDRCHLYVVQDGKMSPMDAASAKRTNYPLHPSGEVGRSEMTDQPSPPADR
;
A
#
# COMPACT_ATOMS: atom_id res chain seq x y z
N MET A 1 -29.87 4.41 -58.04
CA MET A 1 -29.59 3.83 -56.70
C MET A 1 -28.28 4.40 -56.16
N ALA A 2 -28.29 5.60 -55.56
CA ALA A 2 -27.12 6.13 -54.81
C ALA A 2 -27.50 7.35 -53.94
N PRO A 3 -28.08 7.14 -52.75
CA PRO A 3 -27.85 8.13 -51.67
C PRO A 3 -27.53 7.54 -50.29
N VAL A 4 -27.56 6.21 -50.12
CA VAL A 4 -27.46 5.58 -48.79
C VAL A 4 -26.04 5.67 -48.20
N MET A 5 -24.98 5.56 -49.02
CA MET A 5 -23.59 5.55 -48.53
C MET A 5 -23.13 6.87 -47.87
N LYS A 6 -23.61 8.03 -48.33
CA LYS A 6 -23.17 9.35 -47.78
C LYS A 6 -23.70 9.62 -46.38
N ARG A 7 -24.84 9.04 -45.99
CA ARG A 7 -25.41 9.20 -44.63
C ARG A 7 -24.67 8.37 -43.60
N HIS A 8 -24.29 7.13 -43.93
CA HIS A 8 -23.54 6.27 -43.02
C HIS A 8 -22.13 6.78 -42.75
N SER A 9 -21.45 7.35 -43.75
CA SER A 9 -20.12 7.95 -43.57
C SER A 9 -20.12 9.10 -42.54
N LYS A 10 -21.13 9.99 -42.58
CA LYS A 10 -21.26 11.08 -41.59
C LYS A 10 -21.53 10.55 -40.18
N PHE A 11 -22.33 9.49 -40.06
CA PHE A 11 -22.61 8.84 -38.78
C PHE A 11 -21.36 8.18 -38.18
N ILE A 12 -20.57 7.47 -39.00
CA ILE A 12 -19.32 6.86 -38.56
C ILE A 12 -18.31 7.92 -38.12
N LEU A 13 -18.19 9.02 -38.87
CA LEU A 13 -17.32 10.14 -38.48
C LEU A 13 -17.75 10.77 -37.15
N LEU A 14 -19.05 10.95 -36.93
CA LEU A 14 -19.57 11.45 -35.65
C LEU A 14 -19.21 10.50 -34.50
N LEU A 15 -19.42 9.20 -34.67
CA LEU A 15 -19.07 8.20 -33.65
C LEU A 15 -17.57 8.16 -33.37
N ALA A 16 -16.74 8.21 -34.40
CA ALA A 16 -15.29 8.25 -34.26
C ALA A 16 -14.83 9.52 -33.52
N ALA A 17 -15.42 10.68 -33.81
CA ALA A 17 -15.13 11.93 -33.11
C ALA A 17 -15.53 11.86 -31.63
N LEU A 18 -16.71 11.33 -31.32
CA LEU A 18 -17.16 11.13 -29.93
C LEU A 18 -16.24 10.16 -29.18
N ALA A 19 -15.82 9.06 -29.82
CA ALA A 19 -14.87 8.11 -29.25
C ALA A 19 -13.52 8.78 -28.97
N ALA A 20 -12.99 9.58 -29.90
CA ALA A 20 -11.74 10.31 -29.72
C ALA A 20 -11.83 11.32 -28.55
N ILE A 21 -12.94 12.04 -28.41
CA ILE A 21 -13.17 12.97 -27.29
C ILE A 21 -13.21 12.20 -25.96
N ALA A 22 -13.94 11.09 -25.90
CA ALA A 22 -14.02 10.27 -24.70
C ALA A 22 -12.64 9.73 -24.29
N LEU A 23 -11.84 9.27 -25.25
CA LEU A 23 -10.47 8.82 -25.03
C LEU A 23 -9.54 9.94 -24.55
N ALA A 24 -9.67 11.15 -25.09
CA ALA A 24 -8.89 12.31 -24.63
C ALA A 24 -9.22 12.68 -23.18
N ILE A 25 -10.51 12.65 -22.81
CA ILE A 25 -10.96 12.90 -21.42
C ILE A 25 -10.43 11.80 -20.48
N ASP A 26 -10.50 10.53 -20.90
CA ASP A 26 -9.97 9.40 -20.13
C ASP A 26 -8.46 9.54 -19.89
N SER A 27 -7.70 9.80 -20.96
CA SER A 27 -6.25 10.01 -20.89
C SER A 27 -5.90 11.16 -19.95
N TRP A 28 -6.61 12.29 -20.03
CA TRP A 28 -6.40 13.42 -19.13
C TRP A 28 -6.63 13.06 -17.66
N ASN A 29 -7.72 12.32 -17.37
CA ASN A 29 -8.04 11.89 -16.02
C ASN A 29 -7.01 10.92 -15.45
N VAL A 30 -6.48 10.01 -16.28
CA VAL A 30 -5.40 9.10 -15.89
C VAL A 30 -4.14 9.90 -15.53
N THR A 31 -3.67 10.76 -16.43
CA THR A 31 -2.46 11.58 -16.21
C THR A 31 -2.57 12.44 -14.95
N ARG A 32 -3.76 13.00 -14.68
CA ARG A 32 -3.99 13.76 -13.45
C ARG A 32 -3.80 12.92 -12.19
N LYS A 33 -4.36 11.71 -12.15
CA LYS A 33 -4.24 10.81 -10.99
C LYS A 33 -2.80 10.33 -10.82
N GLU A 34 -2.11 10.00 -11.91
CA GLU A 34 -0.70 9.60 -11.89
C GLU A 34 0.19 10.70 -11.32
N LYS A 35 -0.04 11.96 -11.72
CA LYS A 35 0.71 13.11 -11.19
C LYS A 35 0.48 13.31 -9.69
N LEU A 36 -0.78 13.19 -9.25
CA LEU A 36 -1.13 13.30 -7.84
C LEU A 36 -0.49 12.18 -7.01
N LEU A 37 -0.54 10.94 -7.49
CA LEU A 37 0.14 9.82 -6.86
C LEU A 37 1.66 10.06 -6.80
N SER A 38 2.26 10.49 -7.92
CA SER A 38 3.70 10.75 -7.99
C SER A 38 4.14 11.81 -7.00
N ASN A 39 3.34 12.85 -6.82
CA ASN A 39 3.60 13.89 -5.83
C ASN A 39 3.50 13.33 -4.41
N ALA A 40 2.44 12.57 -4.08
CA ALA A 40 2.28 11.96 -2.77
C ALA A 40 3.44 11.00 -2.44
N VAL A 41 3.81 10.13 -3.37
CA VAL A 41 4.94 9.20 -3.23
C VAL A 41 6.25 9.95 -3.01
N SER A 42 6.50 11.01 -3.78
CA SER A 42 7.69 11.85 -3.63
C SER A 42 7.75 12.55 -2.26
N GLN A 43 6.61 13.04 -1.76
CA GLN A 43 6.53 13.67 -0.43
C GLN A 43 6.81 12.69 0.72
N ILE A 44 6.47 11.40 0.55
CA ILE A 44 6.79 10.33 1.52
C ILE A 44 8.28 9.93 1.43
N GLY A 45 9.00 10.33 0.37
CA GLY A 45 10.38 9.90 0.11
C GLY A 45 10.47 8.60 -0.68
N GLY A 46 9.38 8.21 -1.36
CA GLY A 46 9.30 7.04 -2.19
C GLY A 46 9.66 7.27 -3.65
N ARG A 47 9.62 6.17 -4.41
CA ARG A 47 9.84 6.12 -5.86
C ARG A 47 8.65 5.45 -6.51
N ASN A 48 8.31 5.87 -7.71
CA ASN A 48 7.28 5.22 -8.50
C ASN A 48 7.77 4.89 -9.91
N GLY A 49 7.12 3.91 -10.53
CA GLY A 49 7.25 3.58 -11.92
C GLY A 49 5.93 3.01 -12.44
N SER A 50 5.75 3.03 -13.75
CA SER A 50 4.58 2.43 -14.39
C SER A 50 4.96 1.70 -15.67
N ILE A 51 4.21 0.64 -15.97
CA ILE A 51 4.23 -0.07 -17.25
C ILE A 51 2.88 0.20 -17.91
N PRO A 52 2.81 1.16 -18.84
CA PRO A 52 1.54 1.56 -19.45
C PRO A 52 1.06 0.50 -20.44
N LEU A 53 -0.20 0.08 -20.30
CA LEU A 53 -0.95 -0.69 -21.30
C LEU A 53 -2.28 0.01 -21.58
N TRP A 54 -2.26 1.35 -21.72
CA TRP A 54 -3.45 2.15 -22.00
C TRP A 54 -3.99 1.83 -23.41
N PRO A 55 -5.32 1.71 -23.61
CA PRO A 55 -6.41 1.95 -22.67
C PRO A 55 -6.92 0.67 -21.99
N LEU A 56 -6.08 -0.35 -21.77
CA LEU A 56 -6.48 -1.65 -21.20
C LEU A 56 -6.19 -1.74 -19.70
N ALA A 57 -4.95 -1.48 -19.28
CA ALA A 57 -4.51 -1.49 -17.88
C ALA A 57 -3.20 -0.70 -17.72
N THR A 58 -2.80 -0.41 -16.49
CA THR A 58 -1.45 0.04 -16.17
C THR A 58 -0.98 -0.70 -14.93
N GLU A 59 0.26 -1.18 -14.95
CA GLU A 59 0.91 -1.70 -13.75
C GLU A 59 1.69 -0.56 -13.09
N TYR A 60 1.34 -0.21 -11.86
CA TYR A 60 2.03 0.79 -11.06
C TYR A 60 2.87 0.09 -10.00
N ARG A 61 4.14 0.48 -9.91
CA ARG A 61 5.08 -0.01 -8.90
C ARG A 61 5.55 1.17 -8.07
N ILE A 62 5.23 1.13 -6.78
CA ILE A 62 5.57 2.17 -5.81
C ILE A 62 6.47 1.52 -4.77
N THR A 63 7.59 2.16 -4.47
CA THR A 63 8.48 1.76 -3.38
C THR A 63 8.58 2.91 -2.39
N LEU A 64 8.24 2.66 -1.13
CA LEU A 64 8.34 3.61 -0.04
C LEU A 64 9.48 3.16 0.89
N THR A 65 10.37 4.08 1.25
CA THR A 65 11.49 3.85 2.18
C THR A 65 11.15 4.29 3.61
N SER A 66 9.97 4.86 3.80
CA SER A 66 9.45 5.32 5.08
C SER A 66 7.97 4.94 5.20
N LEU A 67 7.50 4.83 6.43
CA LEU A 67 6.09 4.61 6.71
C LEU A 67 5.33 5.94 6.57
N PRO A 68 4.26 6.02 5.77
CA PRO A 68 3.50 7.25 5.62
C PRO A 68 2.80 7.63 6.93
N ALA A 69 2.90 8.91 7.29
CA ALA A 69 2.08 9.50 8.34
C ALA A 69 0.58 9.47 7.95
N PRO A 70 -0.36 9.61 8.89
CA PRO A 70 -1.79 9.51 8.61
C PRO A 70 -2.28 10.43 7.47
N ASP A 71 -1.80 11.67 7.42
CA ASP A 71 -2.10 12.65 6.39
C ASP A 71 -1.49 12.29 5.02
N GLN A 72 -0.30 11.71 5.01
CA GLN A 72 0.35 11.20 3.80
C GLN A 72 -0.36 9.95 3.27
N LEU A 73 -0.83 9.08 4.16
CA LEU A 73 -1.58 7.89 3.82
C LEU A 73 -2.89 8.26 3.11
N ASP A 74 -3.58 9.31 3.58
CA ASP A 74 -4.78 9.84 2.92
C ASP A 74 -4.51 10.30 1.48
N GLN A 75 -3.36 10.92 1.21
CA GLN A 75 -2.97 11.27 -0.15
C GLN A 75 -2.67 10.02 -0.99
N LEU A 76 -2.05 9.00 -0.39
CA LEU A 76 -1.69 7.76 -1.04
C LEU A 76 -2.93 6.92 -1.44
N ARG A 77 -4.09 7.13 -0.82
CA ARG A 77 -5.37 6.49 -1.19
C ARG A 77 -5.81 6.74 -2.63
N ILE A 78 -5.23 7.74 -3.31
CA ILE A 78 -5.44 7.91 -4.75
C ILE A 78 -5.02 6.67 -5.55
N ALA A 79 -4.07 5.88 -5.04
CA ALA A 79 -3.65 4.60 -5.59
C ALA A 79 -4.85 3.64 -5.80
N ASN A 80 -5.79 3.58 -4.85
CA ASN A 80 -6.99 2.73 -4.95
C ASN A 80 -7.94 3.16 -6.10
N LYS A 81 -7.76 4.37 -6.64
CA LYS A 81 -8.58 4.93 -7.73
C LYS A 81 -7.90 4.81 -9.10
N LEU A 82 -6.69 4.28 -9.15
CA LEU A 82 -6.00 4.00 -10.40
C LEU A 82 -6.60 2.78 -11.09
N ARG A 83 -6.45 2.75 -12.40
CA ARG A 83 -6.92 1.64 -13.23
C ARG A 83 -5.77 0.67 -13.47
N GLY A 84 -6.00 -0.60 -13.18
CA GLY A 84 -5.02 -1.65 -13.35
C GLY A 84 -4.50 -2.14 -12.01
N TRP A 85 -3.24 -2.55 -12.00
CA TRP A 85 -2.60 -3.18 -10.86
C TRP A 85 -1.70 -2.18 -10.16
N VAL A 86 -1.82 -2.05 -8.83
CA VAL A 86 -0.99 -1.13 -8.05
C VAL A 86 -0.28 -1.91 -6.96
N GLY A 87 1.05 -2.02 -7.07
CA GLY A 87 1.92 -2.61 -6.06
C GLY A 87 2.62 -1.55 -5.25
N ILE A 88 2.54 -1.64 -3.92
CA ILE A 88 3.24 -0.75 -2.98
C ILE A 88 4.16 -1.60 -2.12
N ALA A 89 5.47 -1.36 -2.25
CA ALA A 89 6.51 -2.02 -1.49
C ALA A 89 7.05 -1.08 -0.41
N PHE A 90 7.05 -1.55 0.83
CA PHE A 90 7.67 -0.87 1.97
C PHE A 90 9.07 -1.45 2.16
N GLU A 91 10.09 -0.71 1.72
CA GLU A 91 11.49 -1.11 1.73
C GLU A 91 12.14 -0.72 3.05
N ASN A 92 12.71 -1.73 3.73
CA ASN A 92 13.39 -1.59 5.03
C ASN A 92 12.55 -0.89 6.11
N CYS A 93 11.21 -0.93 5.99
CA CYS A 93 10.30 -0.42 7.00
C CYS A 93 10.03 -1.51 8.05
N GLU A 94 10.15 -1.15 9.32
CA GLU A 94 9.65 -1.97 10.41
C GLU A 94 8.15 -1.70 10.57
N LEU A 95 7.34 -2.74 10.33
CA LEU A 95 5.87 -2.65 10.40
C LEU A 95 5.36 -3.49 11.56
N ASP A 96 4.73 -2.86 12.54
CA ASP A 96 3.98 -3.59 13.56
C ASP A 96 2.60 -4.04 13.04
N VAL A 97 1.79 -4.64 13.92
CA VAL A 97 0.47 -5.14 13.55
C VAL A 97 -0.49 -4.00 13.23
N ASP A 98 -0.43 -2.91 14.01
CA ASP A 98 -1.31 -1.74 13.86
C ASP A 98 -1.02 -1.02 12.55
N ASP A 99 0.25 -0.93 12.16
CA ASP A 99 0.68 -0.37 10.88
C ASP A 99 0.15 -1.18 9.71
N VAL A 100 0.27 -2.51 9.77
CA VAL A 100 -0.25 -3.38 8.72
C VAL A 100 -1.75 -3.22 8.57
N ASP A 101 -2.50 -3.23 9.67
CA ASP A 101 -3.95 -3.10 9.64
C ASP A 101 -4.39 -1.73 9.13
N ARG A 102 -3.70 -0.66 9.55
CA ARG A 102 -3.91 0.69 9.03
C ARG A 102 -3.64 0.79 7.53
N LEU A 103 -2.53 0.22 7.05
CA LEU A 103 -2.18 0.24 5.63
C LEU A 103 -3.19 -0.55 4.79
N ARG A 104 -3.61 -1.73 5.27
CA ARG A 104 -4.65 -2.54 4.61
C ARG A 104 -5.98 -1.82 4.52
N ALA A 105 -6.42 -1.19 5.61
CA ALA A 105 -7.69 -0.48 5.64
C ALA A 105 -7.72 0.72 4.67
N ASN A 106 -6.57 1.37 4.45
CA ASN A 106 -6.49 2.56 3.60
C ASN A 106 -6.09 2.25 2.15
N LEU A 107 -5.39 1.15 1.90
CA LEU A 107 -4.87 0.75 0.60
C LEU A 107 -5.48 -0.59 0.13
N ASP A 108 -6.76 -0.76 0.40
CA ASP A 108 -7.57 -1.97 0.19
C ASP A 108 -7.60 -2.51 -1.25
N ARG A 109 -7.34 -1.64 -2.24
CA ARG A 109 -7.28 -2.02 -3.66
C ARG A 109 -5.85 -2.15 -4.20
N CYS A 110 -4.85 -2.02 -3.33
CA CYS A 110 -3.44 -2.13 -3.69
C CYS A 110 -2.86 -3.47 -3.20
N HIS A 111 -1.83 -3.92 -3.89
CA HIS A 111 -1.03 -5.08 -3.49
C HIS A 111 0.14 -4.61 -2.64
N LEU A 112 0.11 -4.94 -1.35
CA LEU A 112 1.09 -4.46 -0.38
C LEU A 112 2.20 -5.49 -0.18
N TYR A 113 3.43 -5.00 -0.18
CA TYR A 113 4.64 -5.81 -0.05
C TYR A 113 5.59 -5.22 0.97
N VAL A 114 6.37 -6.08 1.61
CA VAL A 114 7.48 -5.69 2.47
C VAL A 114 8.76 -6.18 1.81
N VAL A 115 9.76 -5.29 1.71
CA VAL A 115 11.08 -5.63 1.19
C VAL A 115 12.08 -5.52 2.34
N GLN A 116 12.65 -6.66 2.74
CA GLN A 116 13.68 -6.77 3.77
C GLN A 116 14.87 -7.53 3.20
N ASP A 117 16.08 -7.00 3.36
CA ASP A 117 17.31 -7.60 2.84
C ASP A 117 17.23 -7.95 1.34
N GLY A 118 16.57 -7.09 0.56
CA GLY A 118 16.34 -7.30 -0.87
C GLY A 118 15.31 -8.37 -1.24
N LYS A 119 14.66 -9.01 -0.25
CA LYS A 119 13.60 -10.01 -0.47
C LYS A 119 12.23 -9.37 -0.33
N MET A 120 11.44 -9.43 -1.40
CA MET A 120 10.07 -8.96 -1.45
C MET A 120 9.10 -10.06 -1.01
N SER A 121 8.28 -9.78 0.00
CA SER A 121 7.23 -10.68 0.48
C SER A 121 5.89 -9.97 0.50
N PRO A 122 4.77 -10.65 0.16
CA PRO A 122 3.44 -10.09 0.39
C PRO A 122 3.27 -9.75 1.87
N MET A 123 2.61 -8.63 2.17
CA MET A 123 2.42 -8.18 3.54
C MET A 123 1.71 -9.23 4.42
N ASP A 124 0.81 -10.02 3.84
CA ASP A 124 0.10 -11.10 4.52
C ASP A 124 1.03 -12.22 5.02
N ALA A 125 2.06 -12.55 4.25
CA ALA A 125 3.06 -13.54 4.63
C ALA A 125 4.05 -13.00 5.68
N ALA A 126 4.27 -11.68 5.70
CA ALA A 126 5.15 -11.02 6.65
C ALA A 126 4.54 -10.92 8.06
N SER A 127 3.24 -10.57 8.16
CA SER A 127 2.52 -10.55 9.45
C SER A 127 2.47 -11.92 10.11
N ALA A 128 2.25 -12.98 9.33
CA ALA A 128 2.20 -14.35 9.82
C ALA A 128 3.55 -14.86 10.38
N LYS A 129 4.68 -14.31 9.94
CA LYS A 129 5.99 -14.64 10.51
C LYS A 129 6.26 -13.92 11.83
N ARG A 130 5.74 -12.71 12.03
CA ARG A 130 5.94 -11.95 13.28
C ARG A 130 5.04 -12.45 14.43
N THR A 131 3.82 -12.91 14.13
CA THR A 131 2.93 -13.48 15.15
C THR A 131 3.34 -14.87 15.66
N ASN A 132 4.30 -15.54 14.99
CA ASN A 132 4.84 -16.82 15.42
C ASN A 132 6.06 -16.70 16.37
N TYR A 133 6.47 -15.50 16.77
CA TYR A 133 7.33 -15.36 17.93
C TYR A 133 6.47 -15.52 19.19
N PRO A 134 6.73 -16.50 20.07
CA PRO A 134 6.02 -16.59 21.33
C PRO A 134 6.27 -15.29 22.09
N LEU A 135 5.18 -14.57 22.39
CA LEU A 135 5.15 -13.54 23.42
C LEU A 135 5.73 -14.19 24.68
N HIS A 136 6.98 -13.88 25.00
CA HIS A 136 7.56 -14.24 26.29
C HIS A 136 6.68 -13.55 27.34
N PRO A 137 6.00 -14.29 28.25
CA PRO A 137 5.34 -13.64 29.36
C PRO A 137 6.43 -12.98 30.20
N SER A 138 6.42 -11.65 30.20
CA SER A 138 7.24 -10.81 31.06
C SER A 138 7.00 -11.27 32.51
N GLY A 139 8.07 -11.70 33.16
CA GLY A 139 8.03 -12.38 34.46
C GLY A 139 7.32 -11.55 35.52
N GLU A 140 6.32 -12.17 36.15
CA GLU A 140 5.79 -11.68 37.41
C GLU A 140 6.88 -11.71 38.48
N VAL A 141 7.07 -10.55 39.09
CA VAL A 141 7.91 -10.31 40.25
C VAL A 141 7.28 -11.00 41.46
N GLY A 142 7.69 -12.23 41.73
CA GLY A 142 7.30 -13.03 42.89
C GLY A 142 8.32 -12.95 44.02
N ARG A 143 8.20 -11.90 44.83
CA ARG A 143 8.66 -11.73 46.22
C ARG A 143 9.16 -13.00 46.93
N SER A 144 10.46 -13.12 47.18
CA SER A 144 11.01 -14.05 48.17
C SER A 144 10.97 -13.39 49.55
N GLU A 145 10.09 -13.89 50.43
CA GLU A 145 10.13 -13.60 51.86
C GLU A 145 11.38 -14.25 52.47
N MET A 146 12.38 -13.42 52.77
CA MET A 146 13.50 -13.79 53.62
C MET A 146 13.07 -13.62 55.07
N THR A 147 12.70 -14.73 55.72
CA THR A 147 12.45 -14.79 57.16
C THR A 147 13.77 -15.05 57.87
N ASP A 148 14.46 -13.98 58.26
CA ASP A 148 15.57 -14.05 59.22
C ASP A 148 15.00 -14.37 60.61
N GLN A 149 15.26 -15.59 61.05
CA GLN A 149 14.90 -16.12 62.36
C GLN A 149 16.02 -15.76 63.36
N PRO A 150 15.74 -15.07 64.48
CA PRO A 150 16.77 -14.75 65.47
C PRO A 150 17.09 -15.95 66.36
N SER A 151 18.37 -16.23 66.55
CA SER A 151 18.90 -17.26 67.45
C SER A 151 18.58 -16.96 68.93
N PRO A 152 18.18 -17.95 69.74
CA PRO A 152 18.16 -17.83 71.20
C PRO A 152 19.53 -18.14 71.83
N PRO A 153 19.78 -17.68 73.08
CA PRO A 153 21.12 -17.55 73.64
C PRO A 153 21.70 -18.86 74.18
N ALA A 154 23.03 -18.87 74.26
CA ALA A 154 23.81 -19.88 74.97
C ALA A 154 23.51 -19.85 76.48
N ASP A 155 23.30 -21.02 77.07
CA ASP A 155 23.66 -21.32 78.47
C ASP A 155 23.41 -22.81 78.78
N ARG A 156 24.50 -23.58 78.92
CA ARG A 156 24.88 -24.43 80.08
C ARG A 156 26.02 -25.38 79.74
#